data_AF-A0A7S2I0E4-F1
#
_entry.id   AF-A0A7S2I0E4-F1
#
_cell.length_a   1.000
_cell.length_b   1.000
_cell.length_c   1.000
_cell.angle_alpha   90.00
_cell.angle_beta   90.00
_cell.angle_gamma   90.00
#
_symmetry.space_group_name_H-M   'P 1'
#
loop_
_entity.id
_entity.type
_entity.pdbx_description
1 polymer ?
#
loop_
_entity_poly.entity_id
_entity_poly.type
_entity_poly.pdbx_seq_one_letter_code
_entity_poly.pdbx_strand_id
1 'polypeptide(L)'
;MYFHIASILVLLVNTVTVEASAPPKTQIINGYDCPVSDVVVVGEGCDQGAPHFDYEGMVCANDGQPDEGYCSYDISPYACAYCRSSKKSIKGLDCPISNVVVVDDHDCDQGDPHFDPEGVVCANDGQPDEAYCSYDISPTACAYCSSSKKSIK
;
A
#
# COMPACT_ATOMS: atom_id res chain seq x y z
N MET A 1 55.31 26.14 -44.13
CA MET A 1 53.84 25.98 -44.09
C MET A 1 53.41 26.07 -42.63
N TYR A 2 52.38 26.89 -42.39
CA TYR A 2 51.85 27.35 -41.09
C TYR A 2 50.91 26.32 -40.41
N PHE A 3 50.58 26.63 -39.14
CA PHE A 3 49.47 26.20 -38.26
C PHE A 3 49.84 25.25 -37.10
N HIS A 4 49.91 25.65 -35.81
CA HIS A 4 48.99 26.28 -34.82
C HIS A 4 47.98 25.32 -34.13
N ILE A 5 48.03 25.36 -32.78
CA ILE A 5 46.98 25.15 -31.74
C ILE A 5 46.33 23.75 -31.62
N ALA A 6 45.88 23.23 -30.47
CA ALA A 6 45.68 23.73 -29.11
C ALA A 6 45.55 22.53 -28.13
N SER A 7 45.82 22.82 -26.85
CA SER A 7 45.39 22.05 -25.67
C SER A 7 43.91 21.67 -25.71
N ILE A 8 43.58 20.43 -25.34
CA ILE A 8 42.26 20.09 -24.80
C ILE A 8 42.48 19.18 -23.59
N LEU A 9 42.47 19.80 -22.42
CA LEU A 9 42.28 19.19 -21.12
C LEU A 9 40.84 18.64 -21.09
N VAL A 10 40.68 17.33 -21.18
CA VAL A 10 39.36 16.67 -21.05
C VAL A 10 38.98 16.69 -19.56
N LEU A 11 38.19 17.68 -19.18
CA LEU A 11 37.45 17.70 -17.92
C LEU A 11 36.41 16.57 -17.97
N LEU A 12 36.67 15.48 -17.24
CA LEU A 12 35.67 14.48 -16.89
C LEU A 12 34.72 15.11 -15.86
N VAL A 13 33.62 15.69 -16.34
CA VAL A 13 32.52 16.13 -15.50
C VAL A 13 31.71 14.88 -15.15
N ASN A 14 31.90 14.35 -13.95
CA ASN A 14 31.02 13.32 -13.38
C ASN A 14 29.68 13.96 -13.04
N THR A 15 28.75 14.00 -13.99
CA THR A 15 27.36 14.38 -13.71
C THR A 15 26.64 13.18 -13.12
N VAL A 16 26.49 13.17 -11.80
CA VAL A 16 25.52 12.31 -11.11
C VAL A 16 24.12 12.84 -11.47
N THR A 17 23.42 12.13 -12.35
CA THR A 17 22.00 12.39 -12.58
C THR A 17 21.21 11.81 -11.42
N VAL A 18 20.74 12.69 -10.53
CA VAL A 18 19.71 12.34 -9.55
C VAL A 18 18.39 12.36 -10.32
N GLU A 19 17.96 11.21 -10.84
CA GLU A 19 16.63 11.09 -11.43
C GLU A 19 15.61 11.25 -10.30
N ALA A 20 14.95 12.41 -10.28
CA ALA A 20 13.72 12.58 -9.51
C ALA A 20 12.70 11.60 -10.10
N SER A 21 12.44 10.50 -9.40
CA SER A 21 11.37 9.57 -9.77
C SER A 21 10.08 10.38 -9.91
N ALA A 22 9.44 10.30 -11.08
CA ALA A 22 8.13 10.92 -11.30
C ALA A 22 7.17 10.54 -10.16
N PRO A 23 6.25 11.43 -9.76
CA PRO A 23 5.26 11.09 -8.75
C PRO A 23 4.52 9.81 -9.18
N PRO A 24 4.25 8.89 -8.24
CA PRO A 24 3.53 7.66 -8.56
C PRO A 24 2.17 8.05 -9.14
N LYS A 25 1.76 7.37 -10.21
CA LYS A 25 0.44 7.59 -10.80
C LYS A 25 -0.62 7.16 -9.79
N THR A 26 -1.60 8.03 -9.54
CA THR A 26 -2.73 7.79 -8.64
C THR A 26 -4.06 7.94 -9.38
N GLN A 27 -5.10 7.35 -8.83
CA GLN A 27 -6.51 7.48 -9.21
C GLN A 27 -7.30 7.86 -7.95
N ILE A 28 -8.40 8.59 -8.09
CA ILE A 28 -9.23 8.95 -6.94
C ILE A 28 -10.25 7.84 -6.67
N ILE A 29 -10.33 7.37 -5.43
CA ILE A 29 -11.39 6.46 -4.94
C ILE A 29 -11.94 7.05 -3.65
N ASN A 30 -13.24 7.30 -3.60
CA ASN A 30 -13.92 7.89 -2.43
C ASN A 30 -13.25 9.20 -1.94
N GLY A 31 -12.74 10.01 -2.87
CA GLY A 31 -12.07 11.28 -2.57
C GLY A 31 -10.60 11.17 -2.12
N TYR A 32 -10.00 9.98 -2.15
CA TYR A 32 -8.59 9.77 -1.77
C TYR A 32 -7.73 9.32 -2.95
N ASP A 33 -6.47 9.77 -2.98
CA ASP A 33 -5.45 9.30 -3.91
C ASP A 33 -5.10 7.83 -3.64
N CYS A 34 -5.39 6.96 -4.60
CA CYS A 34 -5.02 5.56 -4.61
C CYS A 34 -3.92 5.32 -5.66
N PRO A 35 -2.75 4.79 -5.29
CA PRO A 35 -1.77 4.36 -6.28
C PRO A 35 -2.40 3.40 -7.30
N VAL A 36 -2.10 3.55 -8.59
CA VAL A 36 -2.69 2.68 -9.63
C VAL A 36 -2.39 1.19 -9.38
N SER A 37 -1.27 0.88 -8.71
CA SER A 37 -0.93 -0.49 -8.29
C SER A 37 -1.87 -1.09 -7.25
N ASP A 38 -2.58 -0.24 -6.52
CA ASP A 38 -3.39 -0.57 -5.35
C ASP A 38 -4.89 -0.53 -5.68
N VAL A 39 -5.25 -0.03 -6.86
CA VAL A 39 -6.63 0.00 -7.35
C VAL A 39 -7.12 -1.43 -7.61
N VAL A 40 -8.23 -1.81 -6.99
CA VAL A 40 -8.92 -3.08 -7.25
C VAL A 40 -10.34 -2.78 -7.71
N VAL A 41 -10.64 -3.12 -8.97
CA VAL A 41 -11.99 -3.04 -9.53
C VAL A 41 -12.75 -4.30 -9.16
N VAL A 42 -13.83 -4.15 -8.40
CA VAL A 42 -14.67 -5.25 -7.90
C VAL A 42 -15.96 -5.41 -8.70
N GLY A 43 -16.30 -4.45 -9.57
CA GLY A 43 -17.44 -4.55 -10.48
C GLY A 43 -17.57 -3.38 -11.44
N GLU A 44 -18.54 -3.49 -12.35
CA GLU A 44 -18.91 -2.45 -13.31
C GLU A 44 -20.40 -2.09 -13.17
N GLY A 45 -20.78 -1.55 -12.01
CA GLY A 45 -22.17 -1.31 -11.64
C GLY A 45 -22.53 0.15 -11.37
N CYS A 46 -21.61 1.07 -11.61
CA CYS A 46 -21.82 2.49 -11.33
C CYS A 46 -22.39 3.21 -12.55
N ASP A 47 -23.62 3.67 -12.46
CA ASP A 47 -24.31 4.34 -13.55
C ASP A 47 -24.62 5.81 -13.21
N GLN A 48 -23.89 6.76 -13.83
CA GLN A 48 -24.16 8.20 -13.69
C GLN A 48 -25.56 8.61 -14.20
N GLY A 49 -26.20 7.75 -14.99
CA GLY A 49 -27.47 8.02 -15.66
C GLY A 49 -28.68 7.38 -14.99
N ALA A 50 -29.85 7.66 -15.57
CA ALA A 50 -31.09 7.02 -15.17
C ALA A 50 -31.03 5.49 -15.39
N PRO A 51 -31.64 4.67 -14.51
CA PRO A 51 -32.47 5.06 -13.36
C PRO A 51 -31.69 5.22 -12.04
N HIS A 52 -30.40 4.88 -12.00
CA HIS A 52 -29.63 4.71 -10.76
C HIS A 52 -29.00 6.00 -10.24
N PHE A 53 -28.37 6.79 -11.12
CA PHE A 53 -27.72 8.08 -10.81
C PHE A 53 -26.65 7.97 -9.70
N ASP A 54 -25.76 6.99 -9.84
CA ASP A 54 -24.67 6.78 -8.89
C ASP A 54 -23.66 7.92 -8.98
N TYR A 55 -23.23 8.45 -7.83
CA TYR A 55 -22.27 9.55 -7.76
C TYR A 55 -20.88 9.07 -7.31
N GLU A 56 -19.85 9.85 -7.60
CA GLU A 56 -18.46 9.57 -7.21
C GLU A 56 -18.35 9.32 -5.70
N GLY A 57 -17.76 8.19 -5.30
CA GLY A 57 -17.66 7.79 -3.90
C GLY A 57 -18.91 7.12 -3.32
N MET A 58 -19.95 6.84 -4.12
CA MET A 58 -21.08 6.01 -3.67
C MET A 58 -20.63 4.56 -3.48
N VAL A 59 -21.04 3.93 -2.38
CA VAL A 59 -20.79 2.49 -2.12
C VAL A 59 -21.52 1.65 -3.17
N CYS A 60 -20.79 0.77 -3.84
CA CYS A 60 -21.29 -0.08 -4.93
C CYS A 60 -21.04 -1.58 -4.70
N ALA A 61 -20.17 -1.94 -3.75
CA ALA A 61 -19.93 -3.33 -3.36
C ALA A 61 -19.46 -3.43 -1.91
N ASN A 62 -19.70 -4.58 -1.28
CA ASN A 62 -19.14 -4.94 0.03
C ASN A 62 -19.39 -3.90 1.16
N ASP A 63 -20.62 -3.36 1.24
CA ASP A 63 -21.02 -2.37 2.26
C ASP A 63 -20.69 -2.85 3.70
N GLY A 64 -19.92 -2.03 4.42
CA GLY A 64 -19.42 -2.26 5.76
C GLY A 64 -18.24 -3.23 5.88
N GLN A 65 -17.59 -3.63 4.76
CA GLN A 65 -16.45 -4.55 4.77
C GLN A 65 -15.11 -3.83 4.48
N PRO A 66 -13.95 -4.44 4.81
CA PRO A 66 -12.64 -3.85 4.53
C PRO A 66 -12.32 -3.64 3.04
N ASP A 67 -13.05 -4.33 2.16
CA ASP A 67 -12.98 -4.23 0.70
C ASP A 67 -14.23 -3.56 0.10
N GLU A 68 -14.84 -2.65 0.86
CA GLU A 68 -15.94 -1.79 0.41
C GLU A 68 -15.55 -1.02 -0.87
N GLY A 69 -16.30 -1.30 -1.94
CA GLY A 69 -16.10 -0.71 -3.24
C GLY A 69 -16.90 0.58 -3.40
N TYR A 70 -16.29 1.57 -4.05
CA TYR A 70 -16.89 2.86 -4.35
C TYR A 70 -16.89 3.14 -5.85
N CYS A 71 -17.90 3.86 -6.31
CA CYS A 71 -17.95 4.35 -7.68
C CYS A 71 -16.83 5.36 -7.91
N SER A 72 -15.98 5.08 -8.90
CA SER A 72 -14.86 5.94 -9.29
C SER A 72 -14.79 6.14 -10.80
N TYR A 73 -15.24 7.31 -11.23
CA TYR A 73 -15.31 7.69 -12.64
C TYR A 73 -13.96 8.11 -13.24
N ASP A 74 -12.98 8.40 -12.37
CA ASP A 74 -11.59 8.58 -12.77
C ASP A 74 -10.95 7.27 -13.25
N ILE A 75 -11.41 6.12 -12.73
CA ILE A 75 -10.96 4.78 -13.17
C ILE A 75 -11.67 4.36 -14.45
N SER A 76 -13.00 4.34 -14.44
CA SER A 76 -13.80 4.09 -15.64
C SER A 76 -15.24 4.59 -15.45
N PRO A 77 -16.01 4.80 -16.55
CA PRO A 77 -17.38 5.27 -16.47
C PRO A 77 -18.33 4.40 -15.64
N TYR A 78 -17.96 3.14 -15.37
CA TYR A 78 -18.79 2.18 -14.63
C TYR A 78 -18.07 1.58 -13.42
N ALA A 79 -16.86 2.04 -13.10
CA ALA A 79 -15.98 1.33 -12.16
C ALA A 79 -16.51 1.39 -10.73
N CYS A 80 -16.72 0.20 -10.17
CA CYS A 80 -16.82 -0.02 -8.74
C CYS A 80 -15.46 -0.53 -8.25
N ALA A 81 -14.76 0.26 -7.46
CA ALA A 81 -13.39 -0.03 -7.06
C ALA A 81 -13.12 0.35 -5.62
N TYR A 82 -12.18 -0.34 -4.99
CA TYR A 82 -11.62 0.07 -3.71
C TYR A 82 -10.11 0.22 -3.82
N CYS A 83 -9.55 1.05 -2.94
CA CYS A 83 -8.10 1.12 -2.81
C CYS A 83 -7.65 0.02 -1.86
N ARG A 84 -6.97 -1.00 -2.38
CA ARG A 84 -6.32 -1.99 -1.53
C ARG A 84 -5.25 -1.25 -0.74
N SER A 85 -5.36 -1.22 0.58
CA SER A 85 -4.28 -0.69 1.39
C SER A 85 -2.99 -1.44 1.05
N SER A 86 -1.98 -0.74 0.51
CA SER A 86 -0.62 -1.26 0.35
C SER A 86 0.10 -1.43 1.69
N LYS A 87 -0.61 -1.17 2.79
CA LYS A 87 -0.11 -1.31 4.15
C LYS A 87 -1.08 -2.13 5.01
N LYS A 88 -0.52 -2.75 6.04
CA LYS A 88 -1.25 -3.48 7.08
C LYS A 88 -0.88 -2.88 8.42
N SER A 89 -1.84 -2.77 9.32
CA SER A 89 -1.55 -2.32 10.68
C SER A 89 -0.92 -3.48 11.46
N ILE A 90 0.28 -3.28 12.00
CA ILE A 90 0.88 -4.19 12.98
C ILE A 90 1.13 -3.36 14.23
N LYS A 91 0.47 -3.69 15.35
CA LYS A 91 0.54 -2.90 16.60
C LYS A 91 0.15 -1.42 16.40
N GLY A 92 -0.83 -1.16 15.55
CA GLY A 92 -1.28 0.20 15.22
C GLY A 92 -0.32 0.99 14.31
N LEU A 93 0.70 0.34 13.74
CA LEU A 93 1.65 0.95 12.81
C LEU A 93 1.42 0.48 11.38
N ASP A 94 1.34 1.44 10.46
CA ASP A 94 1.31 1.25 9.02
C ASP A 94 2.56 0.50 8.51
N CYS A 95 2.42 -0.78 8.20
CA CYS A 95 3.47 -1.60 7.60
C CYS A 95 3.21 -1.86 6.12
N PRO A 96 4.07 -1.43 5.18
CA PRO A 96 3.93 -1.79 3.77
C PRO A 96 3.83 -3.31 3.59
N ILE A 97 2.92 -3.80 2.74
CA ILE A 97 2.73 -5.23 2.49
C ILE A 97 4.05 -5.90 2.07
N SER A 98 4.92 -5.19 1.34
CA SER A 98 6.25 -5.68 0.94
C SER A 98 7.19 -6.00 2.12
N ASN A 99 6.88 -5.48 3.31
CA ASN A 99 7.68 -5.57 4.52
C ASN A 99 7.01 -6.42 5.61
N VAL A 100 5.77 -6.86 5.40
CA VAL A 100 5.08 -7.75 6.34
C VAL A 100 5.76 -9.11 6.31
N VAL A 101 6.19 -9.58 7.48
CA VAL A 101 6.68 -10.95 7.67
C VAL A 101 5.74 -11.65 8.63
N VAL A 102 5.07 -12.68 8.12
CA VAL A 102 4.22 -13.57 8.92
C VAL A 102 5.10 -14.66 9.51
N VAL A 103 5.04 -14.82 10.83
CA VAL A 103 5.68 -15.92 11.55
C VAL A 103 4.67 -17.08 11.56
N ASP A 104 4.84 -18.02 10.64
CA ASP A 104 4.07 -19.29 10.66
C ASP A 104 4.31 -20.00 12.00
N ASP A 105 3.26 -20.63 12.55
CA ASP A 105 3.26 -21.45 13.79
C ASP A 105 2.85 -20.75 15.12
N HIS A 106 2.21 -19.58 15.07
CA HIS A 106 1.66 -18.94 16.27
C HIS A 106 0.19 -18.56 16.07
N ASP A 107 -0.69 -19.22 16.83
CA ASP A 107 -2.14 -19.08 16.78
C ASP A 107 -2.56 -17.78 17.48
N CYS A 108 -2.70 -16.70 16.71
CA CYS A 108 -3.48 -15.55 17.15
C CYS A 108 -4.96 -15.89 17.01
N ASP A 109 -5.69 -15.94 18.13
CA ASP A 109 -7.09 -16.33 18.11
C ASP A 109 -8.03 -15.12 18.28
N GLN A 110 -8.82 -14.83 17.25
CA GLN A 110 -9.79 -13.71 17.28
C GLN A 110 -11.07 -14.04 18.09
N GLY A 111 -11.22 -15.27 18.61
CA GLY A 111 -12.49 -15.78 19.17
C GLY A 111 -12.36 -16.52 20.50
N ASP A 112 -13.51 -16.82 21.13
CA ASP A 112 -13.55 -17.61 22.38
C ASP A 112 -13.09 -19.07 22.15
N PRO A 113 -12.51 -19.74 23.17
CA PRO A 113 -12.29 -19.29 24.55
C PRO A 113 -10.93 -18.61 24.79
N HIS A 114 -10.07 -18.54 23.78
CA HIS A 114 -8.73 -17.97 23.85
C HIS A 114 -8.70 -16.76 22.92
N PHE A 115 -8.87 -15.55 23.46
CA PHE A 115 -8.87 -14.34 22.67
C PHE A 115 -7.53 -13.61 22.80
N ASP A 116 -6.84 -13.43 21.68
CA ASP A 116 -5.63 -12.62 21.59
C ASP A 116 -5.99 -11.21 21.11
N PRO A 117 -5.79 -10.16 21.92
CA PRO A 117 -6.05 -8.80 21.47
C PRO A 117 -5.15 -8.39 20.31
N GLU A 118 -5.69 -7.57 19.40
CA GLU A 118 -4.89 -6.91 18.34
C GLU A 118 -3.64 -6.24 18.94
N GLY A 119 -2.47 -6.54 18.37
CA GLY A 119 -1.20 -5.99 18.82
C GLY A 119 -0.56 -6.68 20.03
N VAL A 120 -1.11 -7.80 20.54
CA VAL A 120 -0.44 -8.61 21.56
C VAL A 120 0.78 -9.32 20.97
N VAL A 121 1.86 -9.47 21.76
CA VAL A 121 3.07 -10.19 21.34
C VAL A 121 2.74 -11.66 21.17
N CYS A 122 3.01 -12.21 19.98
CA CYS A 122 2.76 -13.61 19.64
C CYS A 122 4.04 -14.40 19.41
N ALA A 123 5.15 -13.76 19.04
CA ALA A 123 6.46 -14.40 18.91
C ALA A 123 7.61 -13.43 19.17
N ASN A 124 8.78 -13.98 19.47
CA ASN A 124 10.04 -13.23 19.59
C ASN A 124 10.01 -12.07 20.61
N ASP A 125 9.37 -12.27 21.77
CA ASP A 125 9.26 -11.26 22.83
C ASP A 125 10.63 -10.69 23.24
N GLY A 126 10.75 -9.36 23.19
CA GLY A 126 11.95 -8.59 23.48
C GLY A 126 13.02 -8.60 22.38
N GLN A 127 12.75 -9.20 21.22
CA GLN A 127 13.70 -9.28 20.09
C GLN A 127 13.41 -8.25 18.99
N PRO A 128 14.36 -7.96 18.09
CA PRO A 128 14.14 -7.02 16.97
C PRO A 128 13.06 -7.45 15.98
N ASP A 129 12.74 -8.73 15.95
CA ASP A 129 11.70 -9.37 15.13
C ASP A 129 10.50 -9.81 15.99
N GLU A 130 10.26 -9.11 17.11
CA GLU A 130 9.05 -9.24 17.92
C GLU A 130 7.81 -9.08 17.03
N ALA A 131 6.99 -10.13 17.02
CA ALA A 131 5.80 -10.22 16.20
C ALA A 131 4.56 -10.05 17.05
N TYR A 132 3.51 -9.53 16.42
CA TYR A 132 2.26 -9.19 17.05
C TYR A 132 1.08 -9.78 16.28
N CYS A 133 0.01 -10.09 16.99
CA CYS A 133 -1.26 -10.45 16.36
C CYS A 133 -1.80 -9.26 15.55
N SER A 134 -2.13 -9.50 14.29
CA SER A 134 -2.66 -8.50 13.35
C SER A 134 -3.77 -9.07 12.50
N TYR A 135 -5.01 -8.76 12.87
CA TYR A 135 -6.22 -9.21 12.16
C TYR A 135 -6.45 -8.48 10.84
N ASP A 136 -5.73 -7.37 10.61
CA ASP A 136 -5.67 -6.71 9.30
C ASP A 136 -4.94 -7.56 8.25
N ILE A 137 -4.02 -8.44 8.67
CA ILE A 137 -3.28 -9.36 7.78
C ILE A 137 -4.09 -10.62 7.55
N SER A 138 -4.47 -11.33 8.62
CA SER A 138 -5.35 -12.49 8.57
C SER A 138 -5.94 -12.78 9.95
N PRO A 139 -7.04 -13.56 10.07
CA PRO A 139 -7.66 -13.91 11.35
C PRO A 139 -6.74 -14.62 12.35
N THR A 140 -5.61 -15.16 11.88
CA THR A 140 -4.64 -15.90 12.70
C THR A 140 -3.21 -15.38 12.53
N ALA A 141 -3.04 -14.16 12.00
CA ALA A 141 -1.71 -13.68 11.64
C ALA A 141 -0.92 -13.22 12.86
N CYS A 142 0.18 -13.93 13.15
CA CYS A 142 1.29 -13.42 13.93
C CYS A 142 2.33 -12.81 12.98
N ALA A 143 2.56 -11.50 13.04
CA ALA A 143 3.42 -10.82 12.08
C ALA A 143 4.22 -9.67 12.68
N TYR A 144 5.38 -9.38 12.08
CA TYR A 144 6.14 -8.18 12.36
C TYR A 144 6.40 -7.39 11.07
N CYS A 145 6.59 -6.10 11.23
CA CYS A 145 7.01 -5.26 10.12
C CYS A 145 8.53 -5.34 9.99
N SER A 146 9.03 -6.08 9.01
CA SER A 146 10.44 -6.03 8.67
C SER A 146 10.73 -4.64 8.11
N SER A 147 11.27 -3.76 8.95
CA SER A 147 11.88 -2.55 8.41
C SER A 147 13.00 -3.01 7.48
N SER A 148 12.77 -2.95 6.17
CA SER A 148 13.89 -2.86 5.23
C SER A 148 14.60 -1.59 5.67
N LYS A 149 15.68 -1.74 6.46
CA LYS A 149 16.36 -0.63 7.14
C LYS A 149 16.59 0.51 6.15
N LYS A 150 15.72 1.50 6.19
CA LYS A 150 15.95 2.80 5.60
C LYS A 150 15.23 3.87 6.41
N SER A 151 15.58 3.93 7.68
CA SER A 151 15.83 5.24 8.27
C SER A 151 17.34 5.47 8.23
N ILE A 152 17.82 5.95 7.06
CA ILE A 152 19.13 6.59 6.92
C ILE A 152 18.85 8.09 6.96
N LYS A 153 18.90 8.68 8.16
CA LYS A 153 19.75 9.83 8.54
C LYS A 153 19.33 10.37 9.89
#